data_AF-A0A6B3GYJ2-F1
#
_entry.id   AF-A0A6B3GYJ2-F1
#
_cell.length_a   1.000
_cell.length_b   1.000
_cell.length_c   1.000
_cell.angle_alpha   90.00
_cell.angle_beta   90.00
_cell.angle_gamma   90.00
#
_symmetry.space_group_name_H-M   'P 1'
#
loop_
_entity.id
_entity.type
_entity.pdbx_description
1 polymer ?
#
loop_
_entity_poly.entity_id
_entity_poly.type
_entity_poly.pdbx_seq_one_letter_code
_entity_poly.pdbx_strand_id
1 'polypeptide(L)' 'AASGVHATVYRTFLAVLSKHGRCGCLTETHMVRLFAAAQTKGESPRHCTDAWANALTALGM' A
#
# COMPACT_ATOMS: atom_id res chain seq x y z
N ALA A 1 -9.69 -13.49 -3.29
CA ALA A 1 -8.35 -12.93 -3.02
C ALA A 1 -7.41 -14.07 -2.67
N ALA A 2 -6.19 -14.09 -3.21
CA ALA A 2 -5.12 -14.93 -2.69
C ALA A 2 -4.69 -14.35 -1.34
N SER A 3 -5.28 -14.88 -0.25
CA SER A 3 -5.46 -14.19 1.02
C SER A 3 -4.16 -13.74 1.70
N GLY A 4 -3.03 -14.42 1.46
CA GLY A 4 -1.74 -14.12 2.09
C GLY A 4 -0.96 -12.95 1.46
N VAL A 5 -0.99 -12.83 0.13
CA VAL A 5 -0.31 -11.74 -0.58
C VAL A 5 -0.97 -10.41 -0.22
N HIS A 6 -2.30 -10.38 -0.25
CA HIS A 6 -3.08 -9.20 0.11
C HIS A 6 -2.82 -8.72 1.53
N ALA A 7 -2.85 -9.64 2.51
CA ALA A 7 -2.55 -9.29 3.90
C ALA A 7 -1.13 -8.71 4.06
N THR A 8 -0.16 -9.22 3.30
CA THR A 8 1.23 -8.75 3.34
C THR A 8 1.38 -7.35 2.73
N VAL A 9 0.75 -7.12 1.57
CA VAL A 9 0.74 -5.82 0.87
C VAL A 9 0.06 -4.77 1.74
N TYR A 10 -1.13 -5.08 2.28
CA TYR A 10 -1.86 -4.21 3.18
C TYR A 10 -1.02 -3.80 4.41
N ARG A 11 -0.37 -4.77 5.08
CA ARG A 11 0.52 -4.48 6.23
C ARG A 11 1.72 -3.61 5.84
N THR A 12 2.27 -3.80 4.64
CA THR A 12 3.35 -2.97 4.10
C THR A 12 2.89 -1.52 3.92
N PHE A 13 1.72 -1.32 3.32
CA PHE A 13 1.15 0.02 3.11
C PHE A 13 0.85 0.71 4.44
N LEU A 14 0.25 0.01 5.41
CA LEU A 14 0.06 0.54 6.76
C LEU A 14 1.36 1.02 7.39
N ALA A 15 2.43 0.22 7.31
CA ALA A 15 3.72 0.58 7.89
C ALA A 15 4.32 1.84 7.22
N VAL A 16 4.25 1.94 5.89
CA VAL A 16 4.74 3.10 5.14
C VAL A 16 3.92 4.34 5.46
N LEU A 17 2.58 4.25 5.41
CA LEU A 17 1.70 5.39 5.65
C LEU A 17 1.75 5.87 7.10
N SER A 18 1.83 4.96 8.07
CA SER A 18 2.00 5.31 9.49
C SER A 18 3.28 6.13 9.72
N LYS A 19 4.37 5.80 9.03
CA LYS A 19 5.67 6.48 9.15
C LYS A 19 5.75 7.77 8.33
N HIS A 20 5.23 7.76 7.10
CA HIS A 20 5.54 8.78 6.08
C HIS A 20 4.31 9.50 5.53
N GLY A 21 3.09 9.04 5.79
CA GLY A 21 1.86 9.57 5.21
C GLY A 21 1.57 11.04 5.54
N ARG A 22 2.15 11.57 6.64
CA ARG A 22 2.05 12.98 7.04
C ARG A 22 3.36 13.77 6.88
N CYS A 23 4.44 13.11 6.46
CA CYS A 23 5.78 13.70 6.40
C CYS A 23 6.02 14.53 5.13
N GLY A 24 5.19 14.38 4.09
CA GLY A 24 5.39 15.00 2.78
C GLY A 24 6.51 14.36 1.94
N CYS A 25 7.31 13.45 2.50
CA CYS A 25 8.34 12.71 1.75
C CYS A 25 7.76 11.61 0.85
N LEU A 26 6.52 11.19 1.07
CA LEU A 26 5.84 10.17 0.28
C LEU A 26 5.27 10.79 -1.00
N THR A 27 6.09 10.90 -2.04
CA THR A 27 5.74 11.46 -3.35
C THR A 27 5.13 10.41 -4.27
N GLU A 28 4.62 10.85 -5.42
CA GLU A 28 4.10 9.96 -6.48
C GLU A 28 5.12 8.91 -6.91
N THR A 29 6.39 9.27 -7.05
CA THR A 29 7.47 8.32 -7.38
C THR A 29 7.60 7.21 -6.33
N HIS A 30 7.44 7.53 -5.05
CA HIS A 30 7.43 6.52 -3.99
C HIS A 30 6.19 5.63 -4.07
N MET A 31 5.03 6.20 -4.35
CA MET A 31 3.78 5.43 -4.53
C MET A 31 3.89 4.46 -5.71
N VAL A 32 4.38 4.91 -6.88
CA VAL A 32 4.57 4.06 -8.07
C VAL A 32 5.50 2.88 -7.77
N ARG A 33 6.64 3.13 -7.11
CA ARG A 33 7.58 2.05 -6.72
C ARG A 33 6.96 1.06 -5.75
N LEU A 34 6.17 1.54 -4.79
CA LEU A 34 5.52 0.70 -3.80
C LEU A 34 4.44 -0.19 -4.44
N PHE A 35 3.63 0.36 -5.34
CA PHE A 35 2.64 -0.37 -6.10
C PHE A 35 3.27 -1.36 -7.07
N ALA A 36 4.37 -1.01 -7.73
CA ALA A 36 5.13 -1.94 -8.55
C ALA A 36 5.65 -3.13 -7.73
N ALA A 37 6.24 -2.87 -6.56
CA ALA A 37 6.72 -3.93 -5.66
C ALA A 37 5.60 -4.85 -5.17
N ALA A 38 4.41 -4.31 -4.87
CA ALA A 38 3.25 -5.11 -4.49
C ALA A 38 2.77 -6.02 -5.64
N GLN A 39 2.76 -5.49 -6.87
CA GLN A 39 2.39 -6.28 -8.06
C GLN A 39 3.41 -7.36 -8.39
N THR A 40 4.71 -7.10 -8.22
CA THR A 40 5.76 -8.13 -8.36
C THR A 40 5.58 -9.27 -7.35
N LYS A 41 4.99 -9.01 -6.17
CA LYS A 41 4.63 -10.05 -5.19
C LYS A 41 3.39 -10.87 -5.59
N GLY A 42 2.76 -10.55 -6.72
CA GLY A 42 1.59 -11.24 -7.24
C GLY A 42 0.26 -10.60 -6.85
N GLU A 43 0.26 -9.39 -6.28
CA GLU A 43 -0.99 -8.68 -6.03
C GLU A 43 -1.53 -8.05 -7.31
N SER A 44 -2.84 -8.14 -7.53
CA SER A 44 -3.44 -7.53 -8.71
C SER A 44 -3.50 -5.99 -8.58
N PRO A 45 -3.50 -5.23 -9.68
CA PRO A 45 -3.61 -3.77 -9.63
C PRO A 45 -4.84 -3.28 -8.84
N ARG A 46 -5.98 -3.95 -9.01
CA ARG A 46 -7.23 -3.66 -8.29
C ARG A 46 -7.05 -3.84 -6.79
N HIS A 47 -6.56 -5.00 -6.36
CA HIS A 47 -6.37 -5.28 -4.93
C HIS A 47 -5.27 -4.43 -4.29
N CYS A 48 -4.24 -4.02 -5.03
CA CYS A 48 -3.28 -3.01 -4.54
C CYS A 48 -3.98 -1.70 -4.23
N THR A 49 -4.86 -1.24 -5.12
CA THR A 49 -5.64 -0.02 -4.91
C THR A 49 -6.58 -0.17 -3.72
N ASP A 50 -7.26 -1.31 -3.60
CA ASP A 50 -8.14 -1.61 -2.45
C ASP A 50 -7.35 -1.64 -1.14
N ALA A 51 -6.20 -2.31 -1.11
CA ALA A 51 -5.33 -2.38 0.07
C ALA A 51 -4.82 -0.98 0.48
N TRP A 52 -4.50 -0.13 -0.48
CA TRP A 52 -4.05 1.24 -0.23
C TRP A 52 -5.17 2.10 0.37
N ALA A 53 -6.36 2.08 -0.23
CA ALA A 53 -7.53 2.80 0.28
C ALA A 53 -7.92 2.34 1.69
N ASN A 54 -7.87 1.03 1.94
CA ASN A 54 -8.11 0.47 3.28
C ASN A 54 -7.04 0.93 4.29
N ALA A 55 -5.78 1.07 3.88
CA ALA A 55 -4.72 1.53 4.76
C ALA A 55 -4.87 3.02 5.11
N LEU A 56 -5.24 3.87 4.15
CA LEU A 56 -5.58 5.28 4.39
C LEU A 56 -6.77 5.41 5.36
N THR A 57 -7.85 4.67 5.08
CA THR A 57 -9.05 4.64 5.92
C THR A 57 -8.72 4.22 7.36
N ALA A 58 -7.91 3.18 7.54
CA ALA A 58 -7.50 2.69 8.86
C ALA A 58 -6.64 3.70 9.64
N LEU A 59 -5.98 4.63 8.96
CA LEU A 59 -5.15 5.67 9.56
C LEU A 59 -5.84 7.03 9.66
N GLY A 60 -7.08 7.17 9.17
CA GLY A 60 -7.82 8.43 9.14
C GLY A 60 -7.13 9.52 8.32
N MET A 61 -6.60 9.14 7.15
CA MET A 61 -6.00 10.04 6.15
C MET A 61 -6.91 10.13 4.93
#